data_AF-A0A1C6ITE8-F1
#
_entry.id   AF-A0A1C6ITE8-F1
#
_cell.length_a   1.000
_cell.length_b   1.000
_cell.length_c   1.000
_cell.angle_alpha   90.00
_cell.angle_beta   90.00
_cell.angle_gamma   90.00
#
_symmetry.space_group_name_H-M   'P 1'
#
loop_
_entity.id
_entity.type
_entity.pdbx_description
1 polymer ?
#
loop_
_entity_poly.entity_id
_entity_poly.type
_entity_poly.pdbx_seq_one_letter_code
_entity_poly.pdbx_strand_id
1 'polypeptide(L)'
;MYITNFRSGNTRLGLDDTHDELDWLVKNSDCLVLLYDRKQIACPSDIPYDVFHQRLDISHCGIRPVELQDQMRIRAGNDYVPYIHAVLNQKQLSALNFKNYEFKIFCSFSDMIETLDMKEKSVGLCRLCGGYAWKWIAKDSPDRPDISIDGVDVWWNRQTGGWLRNPNAKQEMGSIYSLPGLDLNYAAVVIGPDLYYDTESREVRVNRKHFFDNKVKRSVADDELKNYILNTYAVLLTRGILGTYVYVCDDALREYLGKFIPIVR
;
A
#
# COMPACT_ATOMS: atom_id res chain seq x y z
N MET A 1 10.94 23.41 2.11
CA MET A 1 9.88 23.73 3.09
C MET A 1 9.83 22.69 4.22
N TYR A 2 9.66 21.38 3.94
CA TYR A 2 9.64 20.34 4.98
C TYR A 2 10.93 20.27 5.82
N ILE A 3 12.10 20.14 5.20
CA ILE A 3 13.42 20.11 5.88
C ILE A 3 13.68 21.40 6.68
N THR A 4 13.23 22.55 6.18
CA THR A 4 13.41 23.85 6.83
C THR A 4 12.62 23.93 8.14
N ASN A 5 11.37 23.44 8.14
CA ASN A 5 10.52 23.39 9.33
C ASN A 5 11.05 22.40 10.36
N PHE A 6 11.61 21.29 9.88
CA PHE A 6 12.19 20.25 10.71
C PHE A 6 13.46 20.72 11.45
N ARG A 7 14.40 21.36 10.73
CA ARG A 7 15.59 22.01 11.34
C ARG A 7 15.23 23.06 12.38
N SER A 8 14.18 23.85 12.10
CA SER A 8 13.67 24.82 13.04
C SER A 8 13.08 24.15 14.29
N GLY A 9 12.39 23.03 14.13
CA GLY A 9 11.88 22.20 15.22
C GLY A 9 13.00 21.62 16.08
N ASN A 10 14.02 21.01 15.47
CA ASN A 10 15.19 20.48 16.16
C ASN A 10 15.91 21.56 16.96
N THR A 11 16.21 22.70 16.32
CA THR A 11 16.84 23.87 17.00
C THR A 11 16.01 24.32 18.21
N ARG A 12 14.68 24.45 18.07
CA ARG A 12 13.79 24.86 19.17
C ARG A 12 13.83 23.89 20.34
N LEU A 13 14.02 22.60 20.08
CA LEU A 13 14.14 21.55 21.09
C LEU A 13 15.57 21.32 21.55
N GLY A 14 16.56 22.07 21.05
CA GLY A 14 17.98 21.86 21.35
C GLY A 14 18.50 20.50 20.85
N LEU A 15 17.96 20.02 19.74
CA LEU A 15 18.38 18.80 19.04
C LEU A 15 19.11 19.19 17.75
N ASP A 16 19.95 18.28 17.24
CA ASP A 16 20.63 18.45 15.94
C ASP A 16 19.80 17.88 14.77
N ASP A 17 20.32 17.99 13.55
CA ASP A 17 19.66 17.53 12.32
C ASP A 17 19.55 16.00 12.17
N THR A 18 20.06 15.21 13.13
CA THR A 18 19.95 13.74 13.12
C THR A 18 18.70 13.22 13.84
N HIS A 19 18.02 14.09 14.59
CA HIS A 19 16.80 13.77 15.34
C HIS A 19 15.54 14.03 14.52
N ASP A 20 14.47 13.28 14.77
CA ASP A 20 13.17 13.45 14.11
C ASP A 20 11.97 13.54 15.05
N GLU A 21 10.76 13.48 14.49
CA GLU A 21 9.53 13.64 15.24
C GLU A 21 9.39 12.61 16.38
N LEU A 22 10.00 11.42 16.28
CA LEU A 22 10.03 10.44 17.38
C LEU A 22 10.81 10.99 18.58
N ASP A 23 11.96 11.60 18.34
CA ASP A 23 12.78 12.20 19.40
C ASP A 23 12.05 13.38 20.04
N TRP A 24 11.27 14.12 19.26
CA TRP A 24 10.45 15.22 19.78
C TRP A 24 9.38 14.69 20.72
N LEU A 25 8.71 13.59 20.34
CA LEU A 25 7.69 12.94 21.17
C LEU A 25 8.30 12.40 22.47
N VAL A 26 9.42 11.69 22.39
CA VAL A 26 10.12 11.15 23.57
C VAL A 26 10.57 12.27 24.51
N LYS A 27 11.08 13.38 23.98
CA LYS A 27 11.56 14.51 24.80
C LYS A 27 10.46 15.31 25.49
N ASN A 28 9.26 15.39 24.90
CA ASN A 28 8.18 16.26 25.37
C ASN A 28 6.97 15.51 25.96
N SER A 29 7.10 14.21 26.23
CA SER A 29 6.00 13.40 26.78
C SER A 29 6.41 12.73 28.08
N ASP A 30 5.57 12.84 29.11
CA ASP A 30 5.75 12.09 30.36
C ASP A 30 5.36 10.60 30.19
N CYS A 31 4.38 10.33 29.30
CA CYS A 31 3.92 9.00 28.94
C CYS A 31 3.59 8.96 27.45
N LEU A 32 4.24 8.06 26.71
CA LEU A 32 4.10 7.94 25.26
C LEU A 32 3.56 6.56 24.89
N VAL A 33 2.47 6.52 24.13
CA VAL A 33 1.91 5.29 23.55
C VAL A 33 2.14 5.34 22.05
N LEU A 34 2.97 4.42 21.55
CA LEU A 34 3.32 4.32 20.14
C LEU A 34 2.65 3.09 19.52
N LEU A 35 2.07 3.28 18.34
CA LEU A 35 1.58 2.20 17.48
C LEU A 35 2.52 2.08 16.30
N TYR A 36 3.10 0.90 16.10
CA TYR A 36 4.11 0.66 15.07
C TYR A 36 3.86 -0.66 14.35
N ASP A 37 3.91 -0.63 13.02
CA ASP A 37 3.84 -1.82 12.17
C ASP A 37 4.97 -1.82 11.13
N ARG A 38 5.99 -2.64 11.38
CA ARG A 38 7.17 -2.78 10.51
C ARG A 38 6.82 -3.20 9.08
N LYS A 39 5.66 -3.82 8.85
CA LYS A 39 5.24 -4.30 7.53
C LYS A 39 4.55 -3.21 6.69
N GLN A 40 4.23 -2.06 7.29
CA GLN A 40 3.60 -0.92 6.60
C GLN A 40 4.59 0.17 6.19
N ILE A 41 5.90 -0.06 6.33
CA ILE A 41 6.94 0.84 5.82
C ILE A 41 6.85 0.87 4.28
N ALA A 42 6.49 2.03 3.75
CA ALA A 42 6.22 2.26 2.33
C ALA A 42 7.13 3.35 1.73
N CYS A 43 7.82 4.14 2.55
CA CYS A 43 8.72 5.18 2.06
C CYS A 43 9.98 5.32 2.94
N PRO A 44 11.08 5.90 2.40
CA PRO A 44 12.34 6.06 3.14
C PRO A 44 12.28 6.97 4.37
N SER A 45 11.24 7.80 4.50
CA SER A 45 11.04 8.62 5.69
C SER A 45 10.39 7.86 6.85
N ASP A 46 9.87 6.65 6.61
CA ASP A 46 9.36 5.80 7.68
C ASP A 46 10.54 5.27 8.52
N ILE A 47 10.40 5.27 9.84
CA ILE A 47 11.48 4.86 10.74
C ILE A 47 11.62 3.32 10.70
N PRO A 48 12.77 2.77 10.27
CA PRO A 48 13.01 1.34 10.28
C PRO A 48 12.97 0.75 11.69
N TYR A 49 12.61 -0.52 11.82
CA TYR A 49 12.43 -1.18 13.12
C TYR A 49 13.67 -1.07 14.01
N ASP A 50 14.86 -1.29 13.46
CA ASP A 50 16.10 -1.26 14.23
C ASP A 50 16.40 0.15 14.75
N VAL A 51 16.14 1.18 13.94
CA VAL A 51 16.30 2.60 14.34
C VAL A 51 15.25 2.98 15.39
N PHE A 52 14.00 2.56 15.18
CA PHE A 52 12.89 2.77 16.13
C PHE A 52 13.23 2.18 17.49
N HIS A 53 13.68 0.92 17.52
CA HIS A 53 14.10 0.26 18.75
C HIS A 53 15.30 0.95 19.40
N GLN A 54 16.35 1.23 18.63
CA GLN A 54 17.56 1.88 19.14
C GLN A 54 17.23 3.22 19.83
N ARG A 55 16.38 4.05 19.23
CA ARG A 55 16.04 5.36 19.80
C ARG A 55 15.22 5.28 21.07
N LEU A 56 14.34 4.29 21.18
CA LEU A 56 13.58 4.06 22.41
C LEU A 56 14.47 3.50 23.52
N ASP A 57 15.40 2.61 23.19
CA ASP A 57 16.30 1.91 24.14
C ASP A 57 17.32 2.86 24.79
N ILE A 58 17.65 3.97 24.14
CA ILE A 58 18.57 5.00 24.67
C ILE A 58 17.92 5.86 25.77
N SER A 59 16.59 5.94 25.80
CA SER A 59 15.87 6.75 26.78
C SER A 59 15.72 6.00 28.10
N HIS A 60 15.95 6.66 29.24
CA HIS A 60 15.73 6.11 30.59
C HIS A 60 14.24 5.79 30.91
N CYS A 61 13.38 5.78 29.89
CA CYS A 61 11.96 5.47 29.99
C CYS A 61 11.78 3.95 29.86
N GLY A 62 11.20 3.31 30.86
CA GLY A 62 10.88 1.88 30.78
C GLY A 62 9.93 1.61 29.61
N ILE A 63 10.38 0.85 28.62
CA ILE A 63 9.56 0.44 27.47
C ILE A 63 8.76 -0.80 27.86
N ARG A 64 7.46 -0.79 27.58
CA ARG A 64 6.59 -1.96 27.70
C ARG A 64 6.02 -2.34 26.33
N PRO A 65 6.72 -3.16 25.53
CA PRO A 65 6.19 -3.59 24.24
C PRO A 65 4.98 -4.50 24.46
N VAL A 66 3.91 -4.24 23.71
CA VAL A 66 2.71 -5.10 23.64
C VAL A 66 2.49 -5.44 22.17
N GLU A 67 2.58 -6.73 21.84
CA GLU A 67 2.32 -7.21 20.49
C GLU A 67 0.84 -7.57 20.35
N LEU A 68 0.17 -6.99 19.34
CA LEU A 68 -1.20 -7.35 18.96
C LEU A 68 -1.14 -8.41 17.86
N GLN A 69 -1.55 -9.63 18.19
CA GLN A 69 -1.42 -10.79 17.28
C GLN A 69 -2.69 -11.06 16.47
N ASP A 70 -3.84 -10.59 16.93
CA ASP A 70 -5.14 -10.87 16.32
C ASP A 70 -5.55 -9.83 15.28
N GLN A 71 -5.98 -10.32 14.12
CA GLN A 71 -6.57 -9.54 13.05
C GLN A 71 -8.09 -9.64 13.12
N MET A 72 -8.75 -8.61 13.65
CA MET A 72 -10.21 -8.58 13.83
C MET A 72 -10.99 -7.97 12.66
N ARG A 73 -10.31 -7.28 11.74
CA ARG A 73 -10.93 -6.46 10.68
C ARG A 73 -11.23 -7.26 9.42
N ILE A 74 -10.27 -8.04 8.93
CA ILE A 74 -10.37 -8.72 7.63
C ILE A 74 -11.12 -10.05 7.83
N ARG A 75 -12.23 -10.28 7.12
CA ARG A 75 -13.03 -11.51 7.25
C ARG A 75 -12.33 -12.77 6.73
N ALA A 76 -11.16 -12.61 6.12
CA ALA A 76 -10.27 -13.69 5.72
C ALA A 76 -9.56 -14.38 6.91
N GLY A 77 -9.57 -13.77 8.10
CA GLY A 77 -8.92 -14.31 9.29
C GLY A 77 -7.42 -14.00 9.39
N ASN A 78 -6.78 -14.50 10.44
CA ASN A 78 -5.40 -14.17 10.82
C ASN A 78 -4.36 -14.57 9.76
N ASP A 79 -4.63 -15.59 8.94
CA ASP A 79 -3.68 -16.12 7.95
C ASP A 79 -3.55 -15.26 6.69
N TYR A 80 -4.52 -14.38 6.41
CA TYR A 80 -4.56 -13.64 5.14
C TYR A 80 -3.40 -12.67 4.96
N VAL A 81 -3.10 -11.86 5.98
CA VAL A 81 -2.02 -10.87 5.88
C VAL A 81 -0.65 -11.57 5.71
N PRO A 82 -0.26 -12.55 6.54
CA PRO A 82 0.94 -13.34 6.31
C PRO A 82 0.98 -13.99 4.92
N TYR A 83 -0.15 -14.52 4.45
CA TYR A 83 -0.27 -15.15 3.15
C TYR A 83 0.04 -14.19 2.00
N ILE A 84 -0.54 -12.99 2.00
CA ILE A 84 -0.26 -11.97 0.98
C ILE A 84 1.23 -11.62 0.93
N HIS A 85 1.87 -11.40 2.10
CA HIS A 85 3.31 -11.15 2.14
C HIS A 85 4.11 -12.35 1.60
N ALA A 86 3.73 -13.58 1.94
CA ALA A 86 4.42 -14.78 1.46
C ALA A 86 4.28 -14.96 -0.06
N VAL A 87 3.10 -14.69 -0.63
CA VAL A 87 2.87 -14.74 -2.10
C VAL A 87 3.70 -13.68 -2.81
N LEU A 88 3.65 -12.42 -2.38
CA LEU A 88 4.39 -11.32 -3.01
C LEU A 88 5.91 -11.50 -2.92
N ASN A 89 6.41 -12.12 -1.85
CA ASN A 89 7.84 -12.42 -1.67
C ASN A 89 8.26 -13.79 -2.20
N GLN A 90 7.39 -14.48 -2.94
CA GLN A 90 7.68 -15.81 -3.52
C GLN A 90 8.06 -16.89 -2.51
N LYS A 91 7.54 -16.80 -1.28
CA LYS A 91 7.76 -17.77 -0.19
C LYS A 91 6.58 -18.72 0.00
N GLN A 92 5.44 -18.45 -0.63
CA GLN A 92 4.24 -19.28 -0.51
C GLN A 92 4.33 -20.54 -1.39
N LEU A 93 3.96 -21.68 -0.82
CA LEU A 93 4.05 -22.98 -1.49
C LEU A 93 2.71 -23.46 -2.09
N SER A 94 1.58 -23.10 -1.46
CA SER A 94 0.26 -23.56 -1.86
C SER A 94 -0.81 -22.47 -1.71
N ALA A 95 -1.91 -22.61 -2.46
CA ALA A 95 -3.06 -21.73 -2.35
C ALA A 95 -3.78 -21.91 -1.00
N LEU A 96 -4.21 -20.81 -0.39
CA LEU A 96 -5.11 -20.84 0.77
C LEU A 96 -6.51 -20.40 0.33
N ASN A 97 -7.52 -20.92 1.00
CA ASN A 97 -8.92 -20.56 0.77
C ASN A 97 -9.48 -19.82 1.99
N PHE A 98 -10.10 -18.67 1.75
CA PHE A 98 -10.66 -17.80 2.77
C PHE A 98 -12.19 -17.80 2.69
N LYS A 99 -12.85 -18.69 3.44
CA LYS A 99 -14.29 -18.99 3.30
C LYS A 99 -15.21 -17.76 3.38
N ASN A 100 -14.88 -16.78 4.22
CA ASN A 100 -15.71 -15.60 4.46
C ASN A 100 -15.19 -14.35 3.72
N TYR A 101 -14.34 -14.54 2.71
CA TYR A 101 -13.66 -13.46 2.03
C TYR A 101 -13.55 -13.71 0.53
N GLU A 102 -13.97 -12.74 -0.28
CA GLU A 102 -13.82 -12.85 -1.72
C GLU A 102 -12.44 -12.40 -2.16
N PHE A 103 -11.58 -13.34 -2.57
CA PHE A 103 -10.24 -13.03 -3.08
C PHE A 103 -10.06 -13.62 -4.47
N LYS A 104 -9.95 -12.74 -5.48
CA LYS A 104 -9.99 -13.13 -6.90
C LYS A 104 -9.12 -12.24 -7.78
N ILE A 105 -8.51 -12.83 -8.81
CA ILE A 105 -7.89 -12.11 -9.93
C ILE A 105 -8.91 -12.01 -11.06
N PHE A 106 -9.01 -10.84 -11.68
CA PHE A 106 -9.77 -10.62 -12.92
C PHE A 106 -8.82 -10.53 -14.11
N CYS A 107 -9.15 -11.25 -15.19
CA CYS A 107 -8.42 -11.13 -16.45
C CYS A 107 -8.81 -9.88 -17.26
N SER A 108 -10.03 -9.38 -17.06
CA SER A 108 -10.60 -8.20 -17.72
C SER A 108 -10.72 -7.06 -16.71
N PHE A 109 -10.17 -5.89 -17.04
CA PHE A 109 -10.24 -4.73 -16.16
C PHE A 109 -11.68 -4.19 -16.08
N SER A 110 -12.40 -4.17 -17.20
CA SER A 110 -13.81 -3.75 -17.23
C SER A 110 -14.67 -4.62 -16.32
N ASP A 111 -14.48 -5.93 -16.32
CA ASP A 111 -15.27 -6.87 -15.52
C ASP A 111 -15.02 -6.66 -14.02
N MET A 112 -13.77 -6.33 -13.64
CA MET A 112 -13.43 -5.97 -12.28
C MET A 112 -14.15 -4.68 -11.85
N ILE A 113 -14.17 -3.66 -12.70
CA ILE A 113 -14.84 -2.38 -12.43
C ILE A 113 -16.36 -2.57 -12.30
N GLU A 114 -16.98 -3.30 -13.22
CA GLU A 114 -18.41 -3.63 -13.16
C GLU A 114 -18.75 -4.40 -11.88
N THR A 115 -17.93 -5.37 -11.51
CA THR A 115 -18.10 -6.14 -10.27
C THR A 115 -17.94 -5.26 -9.03
N LEU A 116 -16.95 -4.37 -9.02
CA LEU A 116 -16.74 -3.42 -7.93
C LEU A 116 -17.92 -2.46 -7.79
N ASP A 117 -18.48 -1.97 -8.90
CA ASP A 117 -19.65 -1.10 -8.91
C ASP A 117 -20.91 -1.79 -8.38
N MET A 118 -21.09 -3.08 -8.68
CA MET A 118 -22.15 -3.88 -8.08
C MET A 118 -21.95 -4.00 -6.56
N LYS A 119 -20.71 -4.23 -6.10
CA LYS A 119 -20.41 -4.26 -4.66
C LYS A 119 -20.63 -2.90 -3.99
N GLU A 120 -20.21 -1.81 -4.60
CA GLU A 120 -20.43 -0.45 -4.09
C GLU A 120 -21.92 -0.16 -3.88
N LYS A 121 -22.78 -0.55 -4.82
CA LYS A 121 -24.23 -0.39 -4.68
C LYS A 121 -24.82 -1.25 -3.54
N SER A 122 -24.21 -2.39 -3.25
CA SER A 122 -24.72 -3.36 -2.26
C SER A 122 -24.25 -3.09 -0.82
N VAL A 123 -22.98 -2.73 -0.64
CA VAL A 123 -22.34 -2.59 0.69
C VAL A 123 -21.64 -1.25 0.90
N GLY A 124 -21.42 -0.45 -0.16
CA GLY A 124 -20.66 0.80 -0.10
C GLY A 124 -19.18 0.62 0.26
N LEU A 125 -18.42 1.72 0.27
CA LEU A 125 -16.99 1.76 0.65
C LEU A 125 -16.11 0.79 -0.15
N CYS A 126 -16.39 0.64 -1.45
CA CYS A 126 -15.64 -0.17 -2.39
C CYS A 126 -14.83 0.75 -3.30
N ARG A 127 -13.50 0.60 -3.35
CA ARG A 127 -12.65 1.53 -4.13
C ARG A 127 -11.56 0.83 -4.91
N LEU A 128 -11.23 1.44 -6.04
CA LEU A 128 -10.08 1.11 -6.87
C LEU A 128 -8.82 1.70 -6.23
N CYS A 129 -7.74 0.93 -6.19
CA CYS A 129 -6.48 1.30 -5.56
C CYS A 129 -5.32 0.79 -6.41
N GLY A 130 -4.16 1.45 -6.36
CA GLY A 130 -2.97 1.01 -7.09
C GLY A 130 -1.68 1.60 -6.55
N GLY A 131 -0.56 0.96 -6.92
CA GLY A 131 0.78 1.51 -6.70
C GLY A 131 1.05 2.70 -7.64
N TYR A 132 2.09 3.48 -7.37
CA TYR A 132 2.47 4.65 -8.20
C TYR A 132 3.09 4.25 -9.55
N ALA A 133 2.37 3.45 -10.34
CA ALA A 133 2.85 2.82 -11.56
C ALA A 133 2.59 3.65 -12.84
N TRP A 134 1.91 4.80 -12.71
CA TRP A 134 1.57 5.70 -13.81
C TRP A 134 1.84 7.16 -13.48
N LYS A 135 2.06 7.96 -14.54
CA LYS A 135 2.23 9.40 -14.42
C LYS A 135 0.91 10.06 -14.01
N TRP A 136 0.99 11.07 -13.16
CA TRP A 136 -0.15 11.90 -12.80
C TRP A 136 -0.31 13.07 -13.80
N ILE A 137 -0.93 12.77 -14.95
CA ILE A 137 -1.23 13.69 -16.05
C ILE A 137 -2.34 14.67 -15.64
N ALA A 138 -3.39 14.19 -14.98
CA ALA A 138 -4.56 14.96 -14.60
C ALA A 138 -4.27 16.08 -13.61
N LYS A 139 -3.11 16.05 -12.95
CA LYS A 139 -2.62 17.13 -12.09
C LYS A 139 -2.46 18.45 -12.86
N ASP A 140 -1.95 18.37 -14.09
CA ASP A 140 -1.72 19.53 -14.96
C ASP A 140 -2.80 19.64 -16.05
N SER A 141 -3.54 18.56 -16.33
CA SER A 141 -4.57 18.51 -17.37
C SER A 141 -5.77 17.67 -16.92
N PRO A 142 -6.68 18.22 -16.09
CA PRO A 142 -7.75 17.47 -15.41
C PRO A 142 -8.68 16.65 -16.31
N ASP A 143 -8.81 17.05 -17.57
CA ASP A 143 -9.70 16.44 -18.56
C ASP A 143 -9.08 15.18 -19.19
N ARG A 144 -7.78 14.94 -18.97
CA ARG A 144 -7.07 13.77 -19.48
C ARG A 144 -6.95 12.70 -18.41
N PRO A 145 -7.22 11.43 -18.73
CA PRO A 145 -7.01 10.33 -17.79
C PRO A 145 -5.52 10.12 -17.50
N ASP A 146 -5.26 9.61 -16.30
CA ASP A 146 -3.91 9.23 -15.86
C ASP A 146 -3.55 7.82 -16.35
N ILE A 147 -4.56 6.95 -16.42
CA ILE A 147 -4.46 5.52 -16.65
C ILE A 147 -5.55 5.14 -17.65
N SER A 148 -5.22 4.31 -18.64
CA SER A 148 -6.20 3.72 -19.55
C SER A 148 -5.87 2.24 -19.69
N ILE A 149 -6.80 1.37 -19.29
CA ILE A 149 -6.65 -0.09 -19.27
C ILE A 149 -7.92 -0.68 -19.86
N ASP A 150 -7.80 -1.55 -20.87
CA ASP A 150 -8.93 -2.16 -21.57
C ASP A 150 -9.99 -1.15 -22.06
N GLY A 151 -9.55 0.06 -22.45
CA GLY A 151 -10.43 1.16 -22.89
C GLY A 151 -11.20 1.87 -21.77
N VAL A 152 -10.94 1.50 -20.50
CA VAL A 152 -11.48 2.19 -19.33
C VAL A 152 -10.47 3.23 -18.84
N ASP A 153 -10.93 4.48 -18.80
CA ASP A 153 -10.15 5.62 -18.35
C ASP A 153 -10.28 5.83 -16.84
N VAL A 154 -9.14 6.04 -16.18
CA VAL A 154 -9.04 6.18 -14.72
C VAL A 154 -8.13 7.35 -14.37
N TRP A 155 -8.50 8.05 -13.30
CA TRP A 155 -7.78 9.18 -12.73
C TRP A 155 -7.16 8.79 -11.40
N TRP A 156 -6.04 9.40 -11.02
CA TRP A 156 -5.58 9.37 -9.64
C TRP A 156 -6.53 10.16 -8.74
N ASN A 157 -6.60 9.78 -7.47
CA ASN A 157 -7.41 10.47 -6.47
C ASN A 157 -7.09 11.98 -6.42
N ARG A 158 -8.09 12.83 -6.62
CA ARG A 158 -7.88 14.28 -6.72
C ARG A 158 -7.79 14.97 -5.36
N GLN A 159 -8.30 14.31 -4.33
CA GLN A 159 -8.36 14.81 -2.96
C GLN A 159 -7.78 13.78 -1.99
N THR A 160 -7.17 14.28 -0.91
CA THR A 160 -6.61 13.46 0.16
C THR A 160 -7.62 13.22 1.28
N GLY A 161 -8.50 14.19 1.57
CA GLY A 161 -9.56 14.09 2.57
C GLY A 161 -10.93 13.83 1.95
N GLY A 162 -11.77 13.05 2.61
CA GLY A 162 -13.16 12.80 2.17
C GLY A 162 -13.32 11.99 0.88
N TRP A 163 -12.21 11.57 0.25
CA TRP A 163 -12.18 10.84 -1.01
C TRP A 163 -13.08 9.60 -1.01
N LEU A 164 -12.96 8.79 0.03
CA LEU A 164 -13.74 7.55 0.16
C LEU A 164 -15.25 7.81 0.20
N ARG A 165 -15.71 8.98 0.65
CA ARG A 165 -17.15 9.32 0.72
C ARG A 165 -17.63 10.15 -0.47
N ASN A 166 -16.74 10.51 -1.40
CA ASN A 166 -17.12 11.32 -2.57
C ASN A 166 -17.77 10.43 -3.64
N PRO A 167 -19.06 10.62 -3.97
CA PRO A 167 -19.74 9.85 -4.99
C PRO A 167 -19.21 10.12 -6.41
N ASN A 168 -18.51 11.24 -6.63
CA ASN A 168 -17.89 11.59 -7.91
C ASN A 168 -16.51 10.96 -8.11
N ALA A 169 -15.96 10.29 -7.08
CA ALA A 169 -14.62 9.71 -7.12
C ALA A 169 -14.61 8.22 -7.55
N LYS A 170 -15.68 7.74 -8.19
CA LYS A 170 -15.81 6.32 -8.59
C LYS A 170 -14.77 5.89 -9.62
N GLN A 171 -14.42 6.79 -10.53
CA GLN A 171 -13.40 6.59 -11.57
C GLN A 171 -12.00 7.02 -11.11
N GLU A 172 -11.85 7.29 -9.80
CA GLU A 172 -10.56 7.62 -9.22
C GLU A 172 -9.93 6.37 -8.59
N MET A 173 -8.62 6.23 -8.75
CA MET A 173 -7.80 5.23 -8.11
C MET A 173 -7.09 5.85 -6.91
N GLY A 174 -7.25 5.23 -5.75
CA GLY A 174 -6.56 5.63 -4.53
C GLY A 174 -5.13 5.14 -4.51
N SER A 175 -4.20 6.00 -4.12
CA SER A 175 -2.83 5.59 -3.78
C SER A 175 -2.70 5.22 -2.30
N ILE A 176 -1.54 4.67 -1.94
CA ILE A 176 -1.18 4.35 -0.55
C ILE A 176 -1.31 5.56 0.41
N TYR A 177 -1.10 6.79 -0.09
CA TYR A 177 -1.19 8.01 0.71
C TYR A 177 -2.63 8.56 0.85
N SER A 178 -3.58 8.06 0.06
CA SER A 178 -5.00 8.44 0.13
C SER A 178 -5.83 7.50 1.01
N LEU A 179 -5.30 6.32 1.27
CA LEU A 179 -5.90 5.25 2.08
C LEU A 179 -5.32 5.04 3.50
N PRO A 180 -4.44 5.89 4.09
CA PRO A 180 -3.93 5.64 5.44
C PRO A 180 -5.08 5.52 6.46
N GLY A 181 -5.18 4.35 7.11
CA GLY A 181 -6.17 4.11 8.16
C GLY A 181 -7.62 4.02 7.69
N LEU A 182 -7.89 3.96 6.38
CA LEU A 182 -9.24 3.77 5.85
C LEU A 182 -9.48 2.31 5.50
N ASP A 183 -10.62 1.80 5.95
CA ASP A 183 -11.07 0.45 5.67
C ASP A 183 -12.09 0.45 4.53
N LEU A 184 -11.88 -0.47 3.58
CA LEU A 184 -12.77 -0.68 2.45
C LEU A 184 -13.57 -1.96 2.67
N ASN A 185 -14.84 -1.98 2.29
CA ASN A 185 -15.58 -3.24 2.24
C ASN A 185 -14.98 -4.14 1.15
N TYR A 186 -14.74 -3.58 -0.03
CA TYR A 186 -13.98 -4.23 -1.10
C TYR A 186 -12.86 -3.32 -1.61
N ALA A 187 -11.66 -3.87 -1.74
CA ALA A 187 -10.54 -3.21 -2.41
C ALA A 187 -10.34 -3.83 -3.80
N ALA A 188 -10.43 -3.04 -4.87
CA ALA A 188 -9.97 -3.47 -6.19
C ALA A 188 -8.54 -2.95 -6.39
N VAL A 189 -7.56 -3.84 -6.36
CA VAL A 189 -6.14 -3.51 -6.43
C VAL A 189 -5.63 -3.75 -7.83
N VAL A 190 -5.11 -2.70 -8.46
CA VAL A 190 -4.43 -2.76 -9.76
C VAL A 190 -2.94 -2.84 -9.50
N ILE A 191 -2.34 -4.00 -9.78
CA ILE A 191 -0.89 -4.18 -9.84
C ILE A 191 -0.44 -3.67 -11.21
N GLY A 192 0.19 -2.50 -11.19
CA GLY A 192 0.60 -1.78 -12.38
C GLY A 192 1.90 -2.31 -13.02
N PRO A 193 2.35 -1.65 -14.10
CA PRO A 193 3.55 -2.05 -14.84
C PRO A 193 4.87 -1.79 -14.09
N ASP A 194 4.81 -1.28 -12.85
CA ASP A 194 5.97 -1.13 -11.97
C ASP A 194 6.43 -2.46 -11.36
N LEU A 195 5.59 -3.50 -11.42
CA LEU A 195 5.90 -4.86 -10.97
C LEU A 195 5.65 -5.86 -12.11
N TYR A 196 6.59 -6.78 -12.34
CA TYR A 196 6.47 -7.81 -13.37
C TYR A 196 7.13 -9.12 -12.91
N TYR A 197 6.80 -10.23 -13.56
CA TYR A 197 7.45 -11.52 -13.32
C TYR A 197 8.44 -11.84 -14.43
N ASP A 198 9.72 -11.89 -14.07
CA ASP A 198 10.79 -12.30 -14.97
C ASP A 198 10.81 -13.82 -15.07
N THR A 199 10.43 -14.35 -16.25
CA THR A 199 10.29 -15.80 -16.47
C THR A 199 11.64 -16.52 -16.57
N GLU A 200 12.71 -15.81 -16.93
CA GLU A 200 14.06 -16.37 -17.03
C GLU A 200 14.65 -16.58 -15.64
N SER A 201 14.64 -15.54 -14.81
CA SER A 201 15.13 -15.62 -13.42
C SER A 201 14.13 -16.25 -12.45
N ARG A 202 12.85 -16.36 -12.86
CA ARG A 202 11.73 -16.81 -12.03
C ARG A 202 11.49 -15.94 -10.81
N GLU A 203 11.69 -14.64 -10.96
CA GLU A 203 11.58 -13.67 -9.89
C GLU A 203 10.59 -12.55 -10.20
N VAL A 204 9.89 -12.09 -9.17
CA VAL A 204 9.15 -10.83 -9.20
C VAL A 204 10.17 -9.69 -9.18
N ARG A 205 10.13 -8.81 -10.18
CA ARG A 205 11.06 -7.70 -10.35
C ARG A 205 10.31 -6.38 -10.53
N VAL A 206 11.03 -5.29 -10.30
CA VAL A 206 10.46 -3.94 -10.41
C VAL A 206 10.90 -3.26 -11.69
N ASN A 207 9.96 -2.60 -12.36
CA ASN A 207 10.26 -1.75 -13.49
C ASN A 207 10.32 -0.29 -13.03
N ARG A 208 11.53 0.15 -12.70
CA ARG A 208 11.78 1.52 -12.22
C ARG A 208 11.31 2.59 -13.20
N LYS A 209 11.19 2.31 -14.50
CA LYS A 209 10.67 3.30 -15.48
C LYS A 209 9.20 3.62 -15.23
N HIS A 210 8.45 2.63 -14.75
CA HIS A 210 7.02 2.76 -14.47
C HIS A 210 6.72 3.17 -13.03
N PHE A 211 7.71 3.27 -12.14
CA PHE A 211 7.48 3.82 -10.81
C PHE A 211 7.61 5.37 -10.81
N PHE A 212 6.56 6.09 -10.40
CA PHE A 212 6.44 7.55 -10.49
C PHE A 212 6.44 8.28 -9.14
N ASP A 213 6.59 7.58 -8.02
CA ASP A 213 6.92 8.25 -6.76
C ASP A 213 8.39 8.70 -6.79
N ASN A 214 8.60 9.92 -7.28
CA ASN A 214 9.94 10.49 -7.45
C ASN A 214 10.70 10.69 -6.13
N LYS A 215 10.01 10.76 -4.98
CA LYS A 215 10.69 10.90 -3.69
C LYS A 215 11.35 9.59 -3.32
N VAL A 216 10.59 8.50 -3.37
CA VAL A 216 11.11 7.15 -3.11
C VAL A 216 12.14 6.77 -4.18
N LYS A 217 11.79 6.94 -5.45
CA LYS A 217 12.64 6.56 -6.61
C LYS A 217 14.02 7.20 -6.64
N ARG A 218 14.26 8.35 -6.02
CA ARG A 218 15.59 9.00 -6.08
C ARG A 218 16.52 8.58 -4.96
N SER A 219 15.98 7.97 -3.91
CA SER A 219 16.68 7.80 -2.64
C SER A 219 17.10 6.36 -2.32
N VAL A 220 16.76 5.39 -3.16
CA VAL A 220 16.84 3.96 -2.81
C VAL A 220 17.46 3.11 -3.92
N ALA A 221 18.18 2.05 -3.55
CA ALA A 221 18.68 1.05 -4.49
C ALA A 221 17.53 0.19 -5.07
N ASP A 222 17.77 -0.62 -6.11
CA ASP A 222 16.71 -1.42 -6.75
C ASP A 222 16.09 -2.48 -5.82
N ASP A 223 16.89 -3.16 -4.99
CA ASP A 223 16.38 -4.17 -4.05
C ASP A 223 15.52 -3.54 -2.94
N GLU A 224 15.92 -2.37 -2.47
CA GLU A 224 15.17 -1.61 -1.48
C GLU A 224 13.87 -1.07 -2.09
N LEU A 225 13.92 -0.58 -3.34
CA LEU A 225 12.74 -0.17 -4.10
C LEU A 225 11.73 -1.31 -4.25
N LYS A 226 12.21 -2.52 -4.54
CA LYS A 226 11.37 -3.72 -4.61
C LYS A 226 10.63 -3.94 -3.30
N ASN A 227 11.30 -3.84 -2.16
CA ASN A 227 10.65 -4.02 -0.87
C ASN A 227 9.55 -2.96 -0.63
N TYR A 228 9.80 -1.68 -0.94
CA TYR A 228 8.76 -0.63 -0.81
C TYR A 228 7.55 -0.87 -1.71
N ILE A 229 7.77 -1.29 -2.96
CA ILE A 229 6.69 -1.57 -3.91
C ILE A 229 5.89 -2.81 -3.45
N LEU A 230 6.56 -3.89 -3.05
CA LEU A 230 5.89 -5.08 -2.53
C LEU A 230 5.10 -4.79 -1.25
N ASN A 231 5.66 -4.00 -0.32
CA ASN A 231 4.94 -3.57 0.89
C ASN A 231 3.73 -2.70 0.54
N THR A 232 3.87 -1.78 -0.42
CA THR A 232 2.75 -0.96 -0.90
C THR A 232 1.61 -1.83 -1.39
N TYR A 233 1.88 -2.80 -2.26
CA TYR A 233 0.85 -3.74 -2.74
C TYR A 233 0.32 -4.64 -1.63
N ALA A 234 1.15 -5.11 -0.69
CA ALA A 234 0.69 -5.89 0.45
C ALA A 234 -0.31 -5.10 1.31
N VAL A 235 -0.03 -3.82 1.56
CA VAL A 235 -0.94 -2.93 2.28
C VAL A 235 -2.24 -2.79 1.50
N LEU A 236 -2.21 -2.50 0.19
CA LEU A 236 -3.41 -2.35 -0.62
C LEU A 236 -4.27 -3.63 -0.66
N LEU A 237 -3.66 -4.79 -0.88
CA LEU A 237 -4.32 -6.10 -0.92
C LEU A 237 -4.95 -6.49 0.42
N THR A 238 -4.50 -5.88 1.51
CA THR A 238 -5.03 -6.11 2.86
C THR A 238 -5.98 -5.01 3.32
N ARG A 239 -6.40 -4.06 2.47
CA ARG A 239 -7.39 -3.02 2.86
C ARG A 239 -8.84 -3.49 2.88
N GLY A 240 -9.20 -4.49 2.08
CA GLY A 240 -10.58 -4.98 1.99
C GLY A 240 -11.02 -5.80 3.22
N ILE A 241 -12.19 -5.50 3.77
CA ILE A 241 -12.83 -6.23 4.89
C ILE A 241 -13.55 -7.49 4.42
N LEU A 242 -14.35 -7.36 3.35
CA LEU A 242 -15.20 -8.43 2.80
C LEU A 242 -14.55 -9.13 1.60
N GLY A 243 -13.70 -8.42 0.86
CA GLY A 243 -12.98 -9.00 -0.27
C GLY A 243 -11.94 -8.07 -0.88
N THR A 244 -11.06 -8.68 -1.66
CA THR A 244 -10.07 -8.00 -2.48
C THR A 244 -10.13 -8.57 -3.90
N TYR A 245 -10.26 -7.69 -4.87
CA TYR A 245 -10.18 -8.00 -6.29
C TYR A 245 -8.84 -7.52 -6.82
N VAL A 246 -8.23 -8.29 -7.71
CA VAL A 246 -6.89 -8.01 -8.21
C VAL A 246 -6.92 -7.98 -9.73
N TYR A 247 -6.37 -6.93 -10.31
CA TYR A 247 -6.01 -6.88 -11.72
C TYR A 247 -4.49 -6.71 -11.82
N VAL A 248 -3.86 -7.40 -12.77
CA VAL A 248 -2.41 -7.42 -12.93
C VAL A 248 -2.09 -7.09 -14.38
N CYS A 249 -1.31 -6.03 -14.60
CA CYS A 249 -0.96 -5.57 -15.95
C CYS A 249 0.03 -6.51 -16.66
N ASP A 250 0.92 -7.16 -15.92
CA ASP A 250 1.88 -8.12 -16.47
C ASP A 250 1.30 -9.54 -16.50
N ASP A 251 1.23 -10.14 -17.69
CA ASP A 251 0.61 -11.45 -17.89
C ASP A 251 1.34 -12.56 -17.14
N ALA A 252 2.69 -12.55 -17.14
CA ALA A 252 3.50 -13.55 -16.44
C ALA A 252 3.31 -13.45 -14.91
N LEU A 253 3.22 -12.23 -14.38
CA LEU A 253 2.90 -12.01 -12.97
C LEU A 253 1.47 -12.45 -12.64
N ARG A 254 0.51 -12.21 -13.53
CA ARG A 254 -0.87 -12.69 -13.36
C ARG A 254 -0.92 -14.22 -13.29
N GLU A 255 -0.18 -14.90 -14.16
CA GLU A 255 -0.06 -16.37 -14.13
C GLU A 255 0.61 -16.87 -12.84
N TYR A 256 1.67 -16.21 -12.40
CA TYR A 256 2.34 -16.53 -11.13
C TYR A 256 1.37 -16.41 -9.95
N LEU A 257 0.68 -15.27 -9.83
CA LEU A 257 -0.28 -15.01 -8.77
C LEU A 257 -1.51 -15.92 -8.86
N GLY A 258 -1.90 -16.32 -10.07
CA GLY A 258 -2.99 -17.26 -10.34
C GLY A 258 -2.81 -18.66 -9.73
N LYS A 259 -1.59 -19.03 -9.35
CA LYS A 259 -1.30 -20.27 -8.60
C LYS A 259 -1.78 -20.20 -7.14
N PHE A 260 -1.99 -18.99 -6.64
CA PHE A 260 -2.28 -18.67 -5.24
C PHE A 260 -3.66 -18.01 -5.09
N ILE A 261 -4.10 -17.25 -6.11
CA ILE A 261 -5.35 -16.50 -6.09
C ILE A 261 -6.26 -17.04 -7.21
N PRO A 262 -7.52 -17.41 -6.90
CA PRO A 262 -8.48 -17.85 -7.92
C PRO A 262 -8.65 -16.82 -9.04
N ILE A 263 -8.54 -17.27 -10.30
CA ILE A 263 -8.76 -16.43 -11.48
C ILE A 263 -10.23 -16.50 -11.91
N VAL A 264 -10.82 -15.34 -12.17
CA VAL A 264 -12.09 -15.15 -12.89
C VAL A 264 -11.75 -14.77 -14.32
N ARG A 265 -12.28 -15.57 -15.25
CA ARG A 265 -12.15 -15.36 -16.69
C ARG A 265 -13.47 -14.87 -17.26
#